data_AF-A0A7W5L2E0-F1
#
_entry.id   AF-A0A7W5L2E0-F1
#
_cell.length_a   1.000
_cell.length_b   1.000
_cell.length_c   1.000
_cell.angle_alpha   90.00
_cell.angle_beta   90.00
_cell.angle_gamma   90.00
#
_symmetry.space_group_name_H-M   'P 1'
#
loop_
_entity.id
_entity.type
_entity.pdbx_description
1 polymer ?
#
loop_
_entity_poly.entity_id
_entity_poly.type
_entity_poly.pdbx_seq_one_letter_code
_entity_poly.pdbx_strand_id
1 'polypeptide(L)'
;MAKTTEFKTIRALAVALCAALLFSGAAKWPALPNSGFLTGRAAAPEDVDNGTAIFATGQDDQSYGKPIDIEIPQYGYFRQEDKYVIILQAEKYDGKSIIGAETFDGKKVVGLIDEFDLLGVHAR
;
A
#
# COMPACT_ATOMS: atom_id res chain seq x y z
N MET A 1 -10.09 39.29 68.66
CA MET A 1 -10.45 39.29 67.23
C MET A 1 -9.20 38.92 66.45
N ALA A 2 -9.18 37.72 65.88
CA ALA A 2 -8.02 37.10 65.27
C ALA A 2 -7.73 37.70 63.89
N LYS A 3 -6.43 37.87 63.62
CA LYS A 3 -5.84 38.35 62.37
C LYS A 3 -5.65 37.14 61.46
N THR A 4 -6.29 37.11 60.30
CA THR A 4 -6.04 36.05 59.31
C THR A 4 -5.44 36.67 58.06
N THR A 5 -4.11 36.62 58.00
CA THR A 5 -3.32 36.80 56.79
C THR A 5 -3.25 35.44 56.11
N GLU A 6 -3.91 35.27 54.96
CA GLU A 6 -3.83 34.00 54.23
C GLU A 6 -2.56 33.94 53.38
N PHE A 7 -1.79 32.88 53.65
CA PHE A 7 -0.50 32.58 53.06
C PHE A 7 -0.67 31.86 51.70
N LYS A 8 -0.21 32.52 50.64
CA LYS A 8 0.80 32.05 49.67
C LYS A 8 0.72 30.58 49.18
N THR A 9 0.27 30.44 47.92
CA THR A 9 0.72 29.48 46.87
C THR A 9 0.80 27.99 47.24
N ILE A 10 -0.19 27.21 46.80
CA ILE A 10 -0.11 25.75 46.73
C ILE A 10 0.45 25.33 45.37
N ARG A 11 1.46 24.47 45.45
CA ARG A 11 2.37 24.01 44.40
C ARG A 11 1.63 23.15 43.38
N ALA A 12 1.81 23.46 42.11
CA ALA A 12 1.47 22.57 41.00
C ALA A 12 2.42 21.37 41.01
N LEU A 13 1.90 20.16 41.27
CA LEU A 13 2.56 18.92 40.88
C LEU A 13 1.54 17.76 40.88
N ALA A 14 1.05 17.40 39.70
CA ALA A 14 0.40 16.12 39.46
C ALA A 14 0.92 15.56 38.13
N VAL A 15 2.10 14.97 38.23
CA VAL A 15 2.57 13.74 37.57
C VAL A 15 1.91 13.42 36.22
N ALA A 16 2.62 13.77 35.14
CA ALA A 16 2.40 13.23 33.80
C ALA A 16 2.83 11.76 33.77
N LEU A 17 1.91 10.82 34.00
CA LEU A 17 2.19 9.39 33.88
C LEU A 17 0.94 8.65 33.40
N CYS A 18 0.66 8.70 32.09
CA CYS A 18 -0.19 7.71 31.40
C CYS A 18 -0.22 7.88 29.86
N ALA A 19 0.87 8.33 29.22
CA ALA A 19 0.90 8.46 27.75
C ALA A 19 1.57 7.28 27.03
N ALA A 20 1.80 6.14 27.70
CA ALA A 20 2.58 5.03 27.14
C ALA A 20 1.76 3.79 26.73
N LEU A 21 0.42 3.87 26.66
CA LEU A 21 -0.43 2.70 26.35
C LEU A 21 -1.14 2.72 24.99
N LEU A 22 -0.87 3.69 24.10
CA LEU A 22 -1.63 3.80 22.84
C LEU A 22 -0.96 3.24 21.57
N PHE A 23 0.21 2.60 21.66
CA PHE A 23 0.82 1.97 20.49
C PHE A 23 1.05 0.48 20.70
N SER A 24 -0.06 -0.25 20.77
CA SER A 24 -0.10 -1.67 20.45
C SER A 24 -1.24 -1.93 19.46
N GLY A 25 -1.15 -1.26 18.32
CA GLY A 25 -1.86 -1.70 17.12
C GLY A 25 -0.82 -2.34 16.22
N ALA A 26 -0.82 -3.68 16.10
CA ALA A 26 -0.25 -4.28 14.91
C ALA A 26 -0.96 -3.61 13.72
N ALA A 27 -0.21 -2.92 12.86
CA ALA A 27 -0.79 -2.22 11.73
C ALA A 27 -1.48 -3.27 10.85
N LYS A 28 -2.82 -3.30 10.89
CA LYS A 28 -3.63 -4.18 10.06
C LYS A 28 -3.32 -3.85 8.60
N TRP A 29 -3.14 -4.87 7.77
CA TRP A 29 -2.94 -4.65 6.34
C TRP A 29 -4.14 -3.87 5.75
N PRO A 30 -3.89 -2.97 4.78
CA PRO A 30 -4.95 -2.24 4.10
C PRO A 30 -5.89 -3.21 3.37
N ALA A 31 -7.16 -2.86 3.23
CA ALA A 31 -8.11 -3.64 2.46
C ALA A 31 -7.71 -3.68 0.97
N LEU A 32 -7.95 -4.81 0.30
CA LEU A 32 -7.79 -4.89 -1.15
C LEU A 32 -8.82 -3.98 -1.84
N PRO A 33 -8.42 -3.22 -2.87
CA PRO A 33 -9.34 -2.34 -3.58
C PRO A 33 -10.36 -3.16 -4.38
N ASN A 34 -11.54 -2.58 -4.61
CA ASN A 34 -12.57 -3.19 -5.48
C ASN A 34 -12.68 -2.48 -6.85
N SER A 35 -11.85 -1.45 -7.08
CA SER A 35 -11.78 -0.67 -8.31
C SER A 35 -10.39 -0.07 -8.48
N GLY A 36 -10.10 0.57 -9.62
CA GLY A 36 -8.79 1.17 -9.88
C GLY A 36 -7.70 0.19 -10.34
N PHE A 37 -8.12 -0.97 -10.85
CA PHE A 37 -7.23 -1.96 -11.48
C PHE A 37 -7.94 -2.61 -12.67
N LEU A 38 -7.16 -3.25 -13.55
CA LEU A 38 -7.65 -3.94 -14.74
C LEU A 38 -7.35 -5.44 -14.67
N THR A 39 -8.27 -6.23 -15.19
CA THR A 39 -8.11 -7.67 -15.37
C THR A 39 -8.56 -8.07 -16.77
N GLY A 40 -8.04 -9.19 -17.28
CA GLY A 40 -8.50 -9.79 -18.53
C GLY A 40 -8.03 -9.12 -19.83
N ARG A 41 -7.32 -8.00 -19.77
CA ARG A 41 -6.63 -7.38 -20.92
C ARG A 41 -5.36 -6.67 -20.46
N ALA A 42 -4.48 -6.39 -21.41
CA ALA A 42 -3.36 -5.49 -21.14
C ALA A 42 -3.80 -4.02 -21.07
N ALA A 43 -3.05 -3.25 -20.30
CA ALA A 43 -3.25 -1.82 -20.14
C ALA A 43 -2.80 -1.05 -21.39
N ALA A 44 -3.61 -0.06 -21.76
CA ALA A 44 -3.27 0.98 -22.72
C ALA A 44 -2.77 2.23 -21.97
N PRO A 45 -2.09 3.17 -22.63
CA PRO A 45 -1.63 4.41 -21.99
C PRO A 45 -2.75 5.16 -21.26
N GLU A 46 -3.96 5.19 -21.83
CA GLU A 46 -5.11 5.87 -21.24
C GLU A 46 -5.54 5.24 -19.91
N ASP A 47 -5.26 3.96 -19.68
CA ASP A 47 -5.56 3.29 -18.41
C ASP A 47 -4.64 3.78 -17.28
N VAL A 48 -3.38 4.09 -17.62
CA VAL A 48 -2.43 4.67 -16.67
C VAL A 48 -2.86 6.09 -16.32
N ASP A 49 -3.25 6.88 -17.32
CA ASP A 49 -3.74 8.25 -17.15
C ASP A 49 -5.02 8.31 -16.30
N ASN A 50 -5.91 7.32 -16.48
CA ASN A 50 -7.14 7.19 -15.69
C ASN A 50 -6.91 6.52 -14.32
N GLY A 51 -5.69 6.07 -14.03
CA GLY A 51 -5.34 5.43 -12.76
C GLY A 51 -5.91 4.01 -12.58
N THR A 52 -6.34 3.35 -13.65
CA THR A 52 -6.80 1.95 -13.66
C THR A 52 -5.68 0.95 -13.98
N ALA A 53 -4.50 1.45 -14.33
CA ALA A 53 -3.27 0.67 -14.49
C ALA A 53 -2.08 1.36 -13.80
N ILE A 54 -1.04 0.58 -13.49
CA ILE A 54 0.23 1.05 -12.94
C ILE A 54 1.20 1.38 -14.08
N PHE A 55 1.19 0.58 -15.15
CA PHE A 55 2.01 0.79 -16.33
C PHE A 55 1.23 0.41 -17.59
N ALA A 56 1.73 0.84 -18.76
CA ALA A 56 1.31 0.33 -20.06
C ALA A 56 2.55 -0.14 -20.81
N THR A 57 2.47 -1.32 -21.44
CA THR A 57 3.55 -1.83 -22.29
C THR A 57 3.18 -1.66 -23.76
N GLY A 58 4.06 -1.03 -24.52
CA GLY A 58 3.87 -0.72 -25.94
C GLY A 58 3.86 0.79 -26.23
N GLN A 59 4.04 1.15 -27.50
CA GLN A 59 3.76 2.46 -28.07
C GLN A 59 2.88 2.24 -29.31
N ASP A 60 1.93 3.15 -29.54
CA ASP A 60 1.14 3.33 -30.76
C ASP A 60 0.95 2.09 -31.65
N ASP A 61 -0.23 1.47 -31.55
CA ASP A 61 -0.73 0.39 -32.42
C ASP A 61 0.09 -0.93 -32.45
N GLN A 62 1.17 -1.07 -31.66
CA GLN A 62 1.93 -2.33 -31.55
C GLN A 62 1.66 -3.11 -30.27
N SER A 63 1.15 -4.33 -30.47
CA SER A 63 0.92 -5.43 -29.53
C SER A 63 1.01 -5.05 -28.05
N TYR A 64 -0.15 -4.72 -27.48
CA TYR A 64 -0.34 -4.71 -26.03
C TYR A 64 0.16 -6.03 -25.42
N GLY A 65 0.59 -5.97 -24.17
CA GLY A 65 0.96 -7.15 -23.39
C GLY A 65 -0.18 -8.19 -23.35
N LYS A 66 0.08 -9.33 -22.73
CA LYS A 66 -0.97 -10.33 -22.46
C LYS A 66 -1.22 -10.38 -20.95
N PRO A 67 -2.47 -10.34 -20.48
CA PRO A 67 -2.73 -10.52 -19.06
C PRO A 67 -2.15 -11.87 -18.59
N ILE A 68 -1.57 -11.87 -17.40
CA ILE A 68 -1.14 -13.10 -16.73
C ILE A 68 -2.33 -13.59 -15.89
N ASP A 69 -2.60 -14.89 -15.97
CA ASP A 69 -3.68 -15.53 -15.21
C ASP A 69 -3.27 -15.73 -13.74
N ILE A 70 -3.36 -14.65 -12.96
CA ILE A 70 -3.26 -14.65 -11.50
C ILE A 70 -4.40 -13.84 -10.90
N GLU A 71 -4.78 -14.17 -9.67
CA GLU A 71 -5.79 -13.43 -8.94
C GLU A 71 -5.31 -12.00 -8.62
N ILE A 72 -6.07 -10.99 -9.03
CA ILE A 72 -5.79 -9.58 -8.77
C ILE A 72 -7.12 -8.91 -8.39
N PRO A 73 -7.13 -8.05 -7.35
CA PRO A 73 -5.99 -7.63 -6.55
C PRO A 73 -5.62 -8.68 -5.51
N GLN A 74 -4.35 -8.76 -5.15
CA GLN A 74 -3.87 -9.64 -4.07
C GLN A 74 -2.69 -9.03 -3.32
N TYR A 75 -2.42 -9.49 -2.10
CA TYR A 75 -1.23 -9.08 -1.36
C TYR A 75 0.03 -9.70 -1.96
N GLY A 76 1.13 -8.96 -1.86
CA GLY A 76 2.45 -9.42 -2.27
C GLY A 76 3.54 -8.90 -1.35
N TYR A 77 4.74 -9.47 -1.50
CA TYR A 77 5.97 -8.95 -0.92
C TYR A 77 6.99 -8.70 -2.02
N PHE A 78 7.41 -7.45 -2.17
CA PHE A 78 8.38 -7.02 -3.17
C PHE A 78 9.79 -7.12 -2.58
N ARG A 79 10.55 -8.14 -3.02
CA ARG A 79 11.86 -8.48 -2.47
C ARG A 79 12.90 -7.39 -2.68
N GLN A 80 12.83 -6.66 -3.79
CA GLN A 80 13.83 -5.66 -4.13
C GLN A 80 13.83 -4.47 -3.15
N GLU A 81 12.65 -4.08 -2.64
CA GLU A 81 12.52 -2.97 -1.68
C GLU A 81 12.20 -3.43 -0.25
N ASP A 82 12.08 -4.74 0.02
CA ASP A 82 11.65 -5.30 1.31
C ASP A 82 10.32 -4.68 1.80
N LYS A 83 9.29 -4.72 0.93
CA LYS A 83 7.98 -4.09 1.20
C LYS A 83 6.80 -4.99 0.91
N TYR A 84 5.79 -4.90 1.77
CA TYR A 84 4.46 -5.40 1.46
C TYR A 84 3.76 -4.47 0.47
N VAL A 85 3.08 -5.09 -0.49
CA VAL A 85 2.38 -4.42 -1.58
C VAL A 85 1.02 -5.05 -1.82
N ILE A 86 0.16 -4.34 -2.53
CA ILE A 86 -1.02 -4.87 -3.20
C ILE A 86 -0.68 -4.94 -4.69
N ILE A 87 -0.71 -6.14 -5.25
CA ILE A 87 -0.54 -6.39 -6.68
C ILE A 87 -1.84 -6.02 -7.38
N LEU A 88 -1.74 -5.14 -8.38
CA LEU A 88 -2.87 -4.53 -9.09
C LEU A 88 -2.84 -4.79 -10.59
N GLN A 89 -1.71 -5.27 -11.12
CA GLN A 89 -1.55 -5.55 -12.54
C GLN A 89 -0.53 -6.65 -12.75
N ALA A 90 -0.79 -7.55 -13.71
CA ALA A 90 0.16 -8.58 -14.12
C ALA A 90 0.05 -8.85 -15.62
N GLU A 91 1.13 -8.60 -16.34
CA GLU A 91 1.15 -8.70 -17.80
C GLU A 91 2.44 -9.33 -18.31
N LYS A 92 2.33 -10.09 -19.39
CA LYS A 92 3.45 -10.60 -20.15
C LYS A 92 3.71 -9.69 -21.34
N TYR A 93 4.91 -9.12 -21.40
CA TYR A 93 5.36 -8.28 -22.50
C TYR A 93 6.81 -8.59 -22.84
N ASP A 94 7.12 -8.68 -24.13
CA ASP A 94 8.47 -8.99 -24.64
C ASP A 94 9.11 -10.22 -23.94
N GLY A 95 8.31 -11.27 -23.76
CA GLY A 95 8.73 -12.51 -23.09
C GLY A 95 8.85 -12.43 -21.56
N LYS A 96 8.76 -11.23 -20.96
CA LYS A 96 8.89 -11.00 -19.51
C LYS A 96 7.53 -10.93 -18.84
N SER A 97 7.43 -11.42 -17.62
CA SER A 97 6.25 -11.30 -16.76
C SER A 97 6.45 -10.14 -15.80
N ILE A 98 5.62 -9.11 -15.91
CA ILE A 98 5.75 -7.82 -15.24
C ILE A 98 4.56 -7.64 -14.29
N ILE A 99 4.84 -7.19 -13.07
CA ILE A 99 3.87 -6.88 -12.02
C ILE A 99 3.85 -5.38 -11.79
N GLY A 100 2.64 -4.82 -11.72
CA GLY A 100 2.38 -3.48 -11.19
C GLY A 100 1.73 -3.61 -9.82
N ALA A 101 2.27 -2.93 -8.83
CA ALA A 101 1.79 -3.00 -7.46
C ALA A 101 1.83 -1.64 -6.78
N GLU A 102 1.14 -1.53 -5.65
CA GLU A 102 1.15 -0.35 -4.78
C GLU A 102 1.58 -0.78 -3.38
N THR A 103 2.54 -0.08 -2.79
CA THR A 103 2.95 -0.29 -1.40
C THR A 103 1.87 0.20 -0.44
N PHE A 104 1.90 -0.23 0.82
CA PHE A 104 0.87 0.17 1.80
C PHE A 104 0.84 1.67 2.13
N ASP A 105 1.89 2.42 1.77
CA ASP A 105 1.95 3.88 1.84
C ASP A 105 1.55 4.59 0.52
N GLY A 106 1.03 3.84 -0.47
CA GLY A 106 0.46 4.37 -1.70
C GLY A 106 1.46 4.62 -2.84
N LYS A 107 2.72 4.18 -2.70
CA LYS A 107 3.72 4.30 -3.76
C LYS A 107 3.54 3.18 -4.79
N LYS A 108 3.39 3.56 -6.06
CA LYS A 108 3.36 2.63 -7.19
C LYS A 108 4.76 2.06 -7.46
N VAL A 109 4.84 0.75 -7.70
CA VAL A 109 6.06 0.03 -8.05
C VAL A 109 5.79 -0.91 -9.23
N VAL A 110 6.83 -1.15 -10.03
CA VAL A 110 6.80 -2.06 -11.18
C VAL A 110 8.03 -2.95 -11.10
N GLY A 111 7.86 -4.25 -11.32
CA GLY A 111 8.97 -5.20 -11.30
C GLY A 111 8.63 -6.48 -12.07
N LEU A 112 9.58 -7.40 -12.14
CA LEU A 112 9.37 -8.73 -12.69
C LEU A 112 8.64 -9.62 -11.68
N ILE A 113 7.84 -10.57 -12.15
CA ILE A 113 7.08 -11.46 -11.25
C ILE A 113 7.97 -12.25 -10.28
N ASP A 114 9.21 -12.56 -10.67
CA ASP A 114 10.22 -13.25 -9.85
C ASP A 114 10.91 -12.32 -8.83
N GLU A 115 10.46 -11.07 -8.71
CA GLU A 115 10.82 -10.15 -7.63
C GLU A 115 9.71 -10.07 -6.55
N PHE A 116 8.56 -10.73 -6.77
CA PHE A 116 7.43 -10.74 -5.85
C PHE A 116 7.19 -12.13 -5.25
N ASP A 117 6.78 -12.16 -3.99
CA ASP A 117 6.05 -13.28 -3.40
C ASP A 117 4.56 -12.98 -3.44
N LEU A 118 3.76 -13.93 -3.94
CA LEU A 118 2.30 -13.84 -3.97
C LEU A 118 1.75 -14.35 -2.64
N LEU A 119 1.05 -13.50 -1.90
CA LEU A 119 0.57 -13.80 -0.55
C LEU A 119 -0.93 -14.11 -0.49
N GLY A 120 -1.64 -13.95 -1.61
CA GLY A 120 -3.07 -14.21 -1.75
C GLY A 120 -3.97 -13.06 -1.30
N VAL A 121 -5.28 -13.33 -1.19
CA VAL A 121 -6.30 -12.29 -1.01
C VAL A 121 -6.71 -12.02 0.45
N HIS A 122 -6.13 -12.75 1.40
CA HIS A 122 -6.48 -12.65 2.81
C HIS A 122 -5.44 -11.80 3.56
N ALA A 123 -5.91 -10.76 4.25
CA ALA A 123 -5.08 -9.92 5.10
C ALA A 123 -4.47 -10.72 6.26
N ARG A 124 -3.21 -10.42 6.63
CA ARG A 124 -2.55 -10.94 7.83
C ARG A 124 -2.76 -10.04 9.05
#